data_AF-A0A5A7N3D5-F1
#
_entry.id   AF-A0A5A7N3D5-F1
#
_cell.length_a   1.000
_cell.length_b   1.000
_cell.length_c   1.000
_cell.angle_alpha   90.00
_cell.angle_beta   90.00
_cell.angle_gamma   90.00
#
_symmetry.space_group_name_H-M   'P 1'
#
loop_
_entity.id
_entity.type
_entity.pdbx_description
1 polymer ?
#
loop_
_entity_poly.entity_id
_entity_poly.type
_entity_poly.pdbx_seq_one_letter_code
_entity_poly.pdbx_strand_id
1 'polypeptide(L)'
;MLQKRTLIGLFLVLAGLGAFLWLVFGWPYEKGPKPQAGISWSQARWSDLPGWGTDDLSSALAAFHKSCARRLDLPEDRPVTPSSVGGVAGDWAEPCQAALALDGGERDRIRAYFEDGFTPVAVMFDGSYQGLFTGYYEPLIHASRTPDATHNIPLYRRPPELVTVDLGHFRKDLAGRRIAGEVVDGRLRPFASRAEIEPAHWQTVVWNCCGPMIRWMCFSCKFRDLAGHACPMVR
;
A
#
# COMPACT_ATOMS: atom_id res chain seq x y z
N MET A 1 65.61 41.61 32.30
CA MET A 1 64.87 41.75 31.02
C MET A 1 64.60 40.42 30.29
N LEU A 2 65.41 39.37 30.50
CA LEU A 2 65.23 38.07 29.82
C LEU A 2 63.92 37.34 30.18
N GLN A 3 63.52 37.37 31.46
CA GLN A 3 62.34 36.65 31.99
C GLN A 3 61.00 37.14 31.42
N LYS A 4 60.88 38.43 31.07
CA LYS A 4 59.65 38.99 30.47
C LYS A 4 59.46 38.54 29.01
N ARG A 5 60.55 38.36 28.25
CA ARG A 5 60.49 37.90 26.85
C ARG A 5 60.09 36.43 26.74
N THR A 6 60.56 35.59 27.67
CA THR A 6 60.19 34.16 27.72
C THR A 6 58.72 33.96 28.11
N LEU A 7 58.20 34.77 29.03
CA LEU A 7 56.79 34.75 29.43
C LEU A 7 55.85 35.16 28.29
N ILE A 8 56.22 36.19 27.53
CA ILE A 8 55.45 36.63 26.35
C ILE A 8 55.47 35.54 25.26
N GLY A 9 56.63 34.91 25.02
CA GLY A 9 56.72 33.80 24.06
C GLY A 9 55.86 32.59 24.44
N LEU A 10 55.88 32.19 25.71
CA LEU A 10 55.06 31.08 26.21
C LEU A 10 53.56 31.39 26.09
N PHE A 11 53.15 32.62 26.39
CA PHE A 11 51.76 33.05 26.28
C PHE A 11 51.27 33.02 24.83
N LEU A 12 52.08 33.46 23.87
CA LEU A 12 51.73 33.42 22.45
C LEU A 12 51.61 31.98 21.93
N VAL A 13 52.49 31.06 22.38
CA VAL A 13 52.41 29.64 22.01
C VAL A 13 51.14 28.99 22.59
N LEU A 14 50.82 29.25 23.86
CA LEU A 14 49.62 28.72 24.50
C LEU A 14 48.33 29.30 23.89
N ALA A 15 48.32 30.58 23.55
CA ALA A 15 47.20 31.22 22.85
C ALA A 15 47.01 30.65 21.44
N GLY A 16 48.11 30.43 20.70
CA GLY A 16 48.08 29.79 19.38
C GLY A 16 47.57 28.35 19.43
N LEU A 17 48.01 27.55 20.41
CA LEU A 17 47.52 26.19 20.65
C LEU A 17 46.04 26.19 21.05
N GLY A 18 45.61 27.12 21.89
CA GLY A 18 44.20 27.28 22.27
C GLY A 18 43.30 27.61 21.07
N ALA A 19 43.74 28.52 20.20
CA ALA A 19 43.01 28.87 18.97
C ALA A 19 42.97 27.70 17.98
N PHE A 20 44.06 26.95 17.83
CA PHE A 20 44.12 25.78 16.96
C PHE A 20 43.23 24.63 17.49
N LEU A 21 43.25 24.38 18.80
CA LEU A 21 42.37 23.39 19.43
C LEU A 21 40.89 23.79 19.30
N TRP A 22 40.56 25.08 19.41
CA TRP A 22 39.21 25.57 19.18
C TRP A 22 38.78 25.43 17.71
N LEU A 23 39.68 25.67 16.75
CA LEU A 23 39.38 25.47 15.33
C LEU A 23 39.23 23.99 14.94
N VAL A 24 40.02 23.09 15.54
CA VAL A 24 40.00 21.66 15.20
C VAL A 24 38.93 20.89 15.96
N PHE A 25 38.69 21.22 17.25
CA PHE A 25 37.78 20.48 18.13
C PHE A 25 36.55 21.28 18.56
N GLY A 26 36.55 22.61 18.41
CA GLY A 26 35.45 23.50 18.76
C GLY A 26 34.60 23.95 17.56
N TRP A 27 35.02 23.66 16.32
CA TRP A 27 34.16 23.87 15.16
C TRP A 27 32.93 22.96 15.31
N PRO A 28 31.72 23.52 15.39
CA PRO A 28 30.52 22.71 15.43
C PRO A 28 30.44 21.99 14.09
N TYR A 29 30.84 20.73 14.07
CA TYR A 29 30.47 19.82 13.01
C TYR A 29 28.96 19.67 13.09
N GLU A 30 28.25 20.59 12.44
CA GLU A 30 26.84 20.40 12.12
C GLU A 30 26.79 19.12 11.30
N LYS A 31 26.38 18.03 11.94
CA LYS A 31 25.98 16.82 11.23
C LYS A 31 24.93 17.29 10.24
N GLY A 32 25.27 17.29 8.95
CA GLY A 32 24.34 17.61 7.89
C GLY A 32 23.04 16.82 8.10
N PRO A 33 21.89 17.34 7.64
CA PRO A 33 20.60 16.71 7.89
C PRO A 33 20.71 15.22 7.54
N LYS A 34 20.43 14.35 8.54
CA LYS A 34 20.34 12.91 8.29
C LYS A 34 19.36 12.72 7.14
N PRO A 35 19.65 11.86 6.14
CA PRO A 35 18.68 11.51 5.12
C PRO A 35 17.36 11.21 5.83
N GLN A 36 16.32 11.95 5.49
CA GLN A 36 15.02 11.80 6.12
C GLN A 36 14.52 10.41 5.72
N ALA A 37 14.54 9.48 6.67
CA ALA A 37 13.96 8.17 6.45
C ALA A 37 12.46 8.37 6.23
N GLY A 38 11.93 7.81 5.15
CA GLY A 38 10.53 7.95 4.77
C GLY A 38 10.31 8.30 3.31
N ILE A 39 9.04 8.58 3.01
CA ILE A 39 8.58 8.93 1.67
C ILE A 39 8.82 10.43 1.46
N SER A 40 9.47 10.79 0.35
CA SER A 40 9.54 12.16 -0.13
C SER A 40 9.03 12.26 -1.56
N TRP A 41 8.66 13.48 -1.96
CA TRP A 41 8.00 13.76 -3.22
C TRP A 41 8.70 14.95 -3.89
N SER A 42 8.88 14.90 -5.21
CA SER A 42 9.35 16.03 -6.01
C SER A 42 8.48 16.18 -7.25
N GLN A 43 8.21 17.42 -7.64
CA GLN A 43 7.48 17.66 -8.88
C GLN A 43 8.28 17.14 -10.08
N ALA A 44 7.62 16.42 -10.98
CA ALA A 44 8.18 15.87 -12.20
C ALA A 44 7.48 16.47 -13.43
N ARG A 45 8.05 16.26 -14.62
CA ARG A 45 7.44 16.61 -15.89
C ARG A 45 6.89 15.38 -16.59
N TRP A 46 5.90 15.56 -17.45
CA TRP A 46 5.40 14.50 -18.34
C TRP A 46 6.51 13.91 -19.22
N SER A 47 7.49 14.73 -19.63
CA SER A 47 8.68 14.29 -20.37
C SER A 47 9.60 13.36 -19.58
N ASP A 48 9.49 13.34 -18.25
CA ASP A 48 10.32 12.51 -17.38
C ASP A 48 9.75 11.08 -17.26
N LEU A 49 8.52 10.83 -17.72
CA LEU A 49 7.87 9.52 -17.71
C LEU A 49 8.23 8.73 -18.98
N PRO A 50 9.03 7.64 -18.86
CA PRO A 50 9.41 6.84 -20.02
C PRO A 50 8.17 6.24 -20.71
N GLY A 51 8.08 6.41 -22.02
CA GLY A 51 6.98 5.87 -22.83
C GLY A 51 5.70 6.71 -22.82
N TRP A 52 5.62 7.79 -22.04
CA TRP A 52 4.41 8.62 -21.92
C TRP A 52 3.82 8.98 -23.29
N GLY A 53 4.58 9.68 -24.14
CA GLY A 53 4.09 10.20 -25.42
C GLY A 53 3.58 9.14 -26.42
N THR A 54 3.92 7.87 -26.22
CA THR A 54 3.53 6.76 -27.11
C THR A 54 2.51 5.81 -26.49
N ASP A 55 2.24 5.94 -25.19
CA ASP A 55 1.34 5.03 -24.47
C ASP A 55 -0.12 5.18 -24.92
N ASP A 56 -0.86 4.07 -24.94
CA ASP A 56 -2.29 4.06 -25.24
C ASP A 56 -3.09 4.24 -23.95
N LEU A 57 -3.45 5.49 -23.67
CA LEU A 57 -4.13 5.88 -22.44
C LEU A 57 -5.62 5.50 -22.40
N SER A 58 -6.18 4.87 -23.44
CA SER A 58 -7.59 4.44 -23.46
C SER A 58 -7.92 3.45 -22.33
N SER A 59 -7.01 2.51 -22.05
CA SER A 59 -7.17 1.54 -20.95
C SER A 59 -7.02 2.20 -19.58
N ALA A 60 -6.13 3.19 -19.46
CA ALA A 60 -5.98 3.99 -18.25
C ALA A 60 -7.24 4.83 -17.98
N LEU A 61 -7.81 5.48 -19.00
CA LEU A 61 -9.05 6.24 -18.90
C LEU A 61 -10.23 5.33 -18.49
N ALA A 62 -10.35 4.14 -19.09
CA ALA A 62 -11.40 3.18 -18.73
C ALA A 62 -11.31 2.72 -17.26
N ALA A 63 -10.09 2.54 -16.71
CA ALA A 63 -9.88 2.27 -15.30
C ALA A 63 -10.20 3.48 -14.41
N PHE A 64 -9.84 4.69 -14.88
CA PHE A 64 -10.12 5.94 -14.20
C PHE A 64 -11.62 6.22 -14.10
N HIS A 65 -12.39 5.99 -15.17
CA HIS A 65 -13.86 6.07 -15.19
C HIS A 65 -14.50 5.20 -14.09
N LYS A 66 -14.06 3.94 -13.94
CA LYS A 66 -14.57 3.05 -12.89
C LYS A 66 -14.32 3.60 -11.49
N SER A 67 -13.15 4.23 -11.29
CA SER A 67 -12.78 4.86 -10.02
C SER A 67 -13.63 6.11 -9.77
N CYS A 68 -13.83 6.93 -10.80
CA CYS A 68 -14.63 8.16 -10.73
C CYS A 68 -16.10 7.91 -10.44
N ALA A 69 -16.70 6.90 -11.06
CA ALA A 69 -18.07 6.50 -10.76
C ALA A 69 -18.26 6.20 -9.26
N ARG A 70 -17.27 5.58 -8.61
CA ARG A 70 -17.31 5.33 -7.16
C ARG A 70 -16.99 6.55 -6.33
N ARG A 71 -16.08 7.42 -6.81
CA ARG A 71 -15.63 8.59 -6.06
C ARG A 71 -16.73 9.63 -5.92
N LEU A 72 -17.49 9.86 -6.99
CA LEU A 72 -18.59 10.82 -7.02
C LEU A 72 -19.79 10.40 -6.16
N ASP A 73 -19.91 9.11 -5.83
CA ASP A 73 -20.95 8.60 -4.92
C ASP A 73 -20.59 8.76 -3.43
N LEU A 74 -19.36 9.15 -3.10
CA LEU A 74 -18.90 9.30 -1.71
C LEU A 74 -19.20 10.71 -1.17
N PRO A 75 -19.38 10.85 0.16
CA PRO A 75 -19.42 12.17 0.80
C PRO A 75 -18.15 12.96 0.48
N GLU A 76 -18.27 14.26 0.20
CA GLU A 76 -17.15 15.10 -0.25
C GLU A 76 -15.97 15.13 0.72
N ASP A 77 -16.24 15.08 2.02
CA ASP A 77 -15.25 15.08 3.10
C ASP A 77 -14.63 13.70 3.37
N ARG A 78 -15.08 12.66 2.67
CA ARG A 78 -14.62 11.28 2.89
C ARG A 78 -13.15 11.15 2.44
N PRO A 79 -12.23 10.75 3.34
CA PRO A 79 -10.85 10.48 2.95
C PRO A 79 -10.76 9.39 1.90
N VAL A 80 -9.93 9.62 0.87
CA VAL A 80 -9.72 8.69 -0.23
C VAL A 80 -8.89 7.48 0.19
N THR A 81 -7.90 7.69 1.06
CA THR A 81 -7.09 6.62 1.66
C THR A 81 -7.06 6.79 3.18
N PRO A 82 -6.62 5.75 3.94
CA PRO A 82 -6.35 5.90 5.36
C PRO A 82 -5.16 6.82 5.69
N SER A 83 -4.37 7.20 4.69
CA SER A 83 -3.23 8.11 4.83
C SER A 83 -3.63 9.52 4.38
N SER A 84 -2.75 10.50 4.61
CA SER A 84 -2.94 11.85 4.06
C SER A 84 -2.78 11.91 2.53
N VAL A 85 -2.31 10.84 1.89
CA VAL A 85 -2.13 10.78 0.44
C VAL A 85 -3.48 10.60 -0.24
N GLY A 86 -3.76 11.45 -1.23
CA GLY A 86 -4.93 11.36 -2.10
C GLY A 86 -6.15 12.19 -1.67
N GLY A 87 -6.06 12.96 -0.57
CA GLY A 87 -7.09 13.94 -0.20
C GLY A 87 -8.44 13.33 0.19
N VAL A 88 -9.50 14.10 -0.02
CA VAL A 88 -10.90 13.71 0.21
C VAL A 88 -11.66 13.55 -1.11
N ALA A 89 -12.84 12.92 -1.08
CA ALA A 89 -13.58 12.64 -2.32
C ALA A 89 -13.93 13.89 -3.14
N GLY A 90 -14.19 15.03 -2.47
CA GLY A 90 -14.47 16.31 -3.11
C GLY A 90 -13.32 16.84 -3.97
N ASP A 91 -12.06 16.60 -3.58
CA ASP A 91 -10.87 17.00 -4.36
C ASP A 91 -10.84 16.35 -5.75
N TRP A 92 -11.57 15.24 -5.92
CA TRP A 92 -11.62 14.48 -7.16
C TRP A 92 -12.87 14.78 -8.01
N ALA A 93 -13.79 15.61 -7.54
CA ALA A 93 -15.07 15.83 -8.22
C ALA A 93 -14.89 16.39 -9.64
N GLU A 94 -14.18 17.50 -9.77
CA GLU A 94 -13.88 18.15 -11.05
C GLU A 94 -13.10 17.24 -12.02
N PRO A 95 -11.93 16.66 -11.66
CA PRO A 95 -11.20 15.80 -12.58
C PRO A 95 -12.01 14.57 -12.97
N CYS A 96 -12.85 14.03 -12.08
CA CYS A 96 -13.71 12.90 -12.42
C CYS A 96 -14.84 13.26 -13.37
N GLN A 97 -15.51 14.39 -13.19
CA GLN A 97 -16.54 14.86 -14.12
C GLN A 97 -15.94 15.12 -15.51
N ALA A 98 -14.77 15.77 -15.56
CA ALA A 98 -14.04 16.01 -16.80
C ALA A 98 -13.64 14.70 -17.49
N ALA A 99 -13.13 13.70 -16.75
CA ALA A 99 -12.82 12.39 -17.32
C ALA A 99 -14.03 11.69 -17.90
N LEU A 100 -15.17 11.69 -17.18
CA LEU A 100 -16.40 11.02 -17.61
C LEU A 100 -17.04 11.67 -18.84
N ALA A 101 -16.71 12.93 -19.15
CA ALA A 101 -17.13 13.61 -20.36
C ALA A 101 -16.30 13.24 -21.62
N LEU A 102 -15.15 12.58 -21.44
CA LEU A 102 -14.32 12.10 -22.54
C LEU A 102 -14.79 10.75 -23.04
N ASP A 103 -14.86 10.60 -24.36
CA ASP A 103 -14.96 9.30 -25.02
C ASP A 103 -13.57 8.67 -25.20
N GLY A 104 -13.51 7.35 -25.27
CA GLY A 104 -12.24 6.61 -25.36
C GLY A 104 -11.57 6.63 -26.74
N GLY A 105 -12.09 7.39 -27.71
CA GLY A 105 -11.71 7.31 -29.13
C GLY A 105 -10.55 8.21 -29.53
N GLU A 106 -10.40 9.38 -28.91
CA GLU A 106 -9.43 10.40 -29.34
C GLU A 106 -8.19 10.43 -28.41
N ARG A 107 -7.17 9.64 -28.76
CA ARG A 107 -5.95 9.44 -27.96
C ARG A 107 -5.29 10.74 -27.49
N ASP A 108 -5.20 11.74 -28.36
CA ASP A 108 -4.58 13.03 -28.04
C ASP A 108 -5.39 13.81 -27.00
N ARG A 109 -6.73 13.70 -27.01
CA ARG A 109 -7.59 14.33 -26.00
C ARG A 109 -7.48 13.65 -24.65
N ILE A 110 -7.32 12.33 -24.62
CA ILE A 110 -7.07 11.59 -23.37
C ILE A 110 -5.75 12.04 -22.76
N ARG A 111 -4.70 12.16 -23.57
CA ARG A 111 -3.40 12.66 -23.11
C ARG A 111 -3.48 14.09 -22.60
N ALA A 112 -4.07 15.00 -23.38
CA ALA A 112 -4.26 16.39 -22.98
C ALA A 112 -5.02 16.51 -21.66
N TYR A 113 -6.06 15.70 -21.45
CA TYR A 113 -6.79 15.66 -20.18
C TYR A 113 -5.89 15.37 -18.98
N PHE A 114 -5.01 14.36 -19.07
CA PHE A 114 -4.08 14.09 -17.98
C PHE A 114 -3.07 15.21 -17.82
N GLU A 115 -2.55 15.76 -18.92
CA GLU A 115 -1.55 16.82 -18.90
C GLU A 115 -2.06 18.15 -18.32
N ASP A 116 -3.32 18.50 -18.60
CA ASP A 116 -3.98 19.71 -18.14
C ASP A 116 -4.53 19.56 -16.70
N GLY A 117 -5.02 18.37 -16.35
CA GLY A 117 -5.69 18.11 -15.08
C GLY A 117 -4.78 17.68 -13.94
N PHE A 118 -3.56 17.23 -14.23
CA PHE A 118 -2.68 16.63 -13.23
C PHE A 118 -1.23 17.12 -13.34
N THR A 119 -0.55 17.11 -12.19
CA THR A 119 0.90 17.34 -12.11
C THR A 119 1.60 16.04 -11.73
N PRO A 120 2.55 15.53 -12.54
CA PRO A 120 3.36 14.38 -12.17
C PRO A 120 4.20 14.67 -10.93
N VAL A 121 4.25 13.72 -10.02
CA VAL A 121 5.06 13.79 -8.81
C VAL A 121 5.91 12.52 -8.72
N ALA A 122 7.23 12.67 -8.68
CA ALA A 122 8.14 11.58 -8.45
C ALA A 122 8.19 11.23 -6.96
N VAL A 123 8.11 9.93 -6.66
CA VAL A 123 8.10 9.40 -5.30
C VAL A 123 9.46 8.81 -5.00
N MET A 124 10.01 9.15 -3.84
CA MET A 124 11.25 8.58 -3.32
C MET A 124 10.98 7.93 -1.97
N PHE A 125 11.73 6.88 -1.68
CA PHE A 125 11.79 6.27 -0.35
C PHE A 125 13.25 6.18 0.08
N ASP A 126 13.59 6.76 1.24
CA ASP A 126 14.95 6.79 1.80
C ASP A 126 16.00 7.31 0.80
N GLY A 127 15.64 8.31 0.00
CA GLY A 127 16.52 8.91 -1.00
C GLY A 127 16.66 8.12 -2.31
N SER A 128 15.89 7.04 -2.49
CA SER A 128 15.89 6.21 -3.71
C SER A 128 14.58 6.34 -4.49
N TYR A 129 14.68 6.44 -5.82
CA TYR A 129 13.56 6.30 -6.76
C TYR A 129 13.25 4.83 -7.11
N GLN A 130 14.10 3.89 -6.69
CA GLN A 130 13.88 2.47 -6.97
C GLN A 130 12.81 1.92 -6.03
N GLY A 131 11.77 1.34 -6.62
CA GLY A 131 10.71 0.63 -5.92
C GLY A 131 10.64 -0.84 -6.35
N LEU A 132 9.88 -1.63 -5.59
CA LEU A 132 9.54 -3.00 -5.95
C LEU A 132 8.16 -3.03 -6.62
N PHE A 133 8.12 -3.40 -7.90
CA PHE A 133 6.87 -3.67 -8.59
C PHE A 133 6.52 -5.15 -8.46
N THR A 134 5.30 -5.46 -8.00
CA THR A 134 4.76 -6.82 -7.90
C THR A 134 3.41 -6.91 -8.60
N GLY A 135 2.98 -8.13 -8.92
CA GLY A 135 1.67 -8.38 -9.54
C GLY A 135 0.80 -9.26 -8.65
N TYR A 136 -0.50 -9.00 -8.66
CA TYR A 136 -1.53 -9.90 -8.15
C TYR A 136 -2.53 -10.19 -9.27
N TYR A 137 -3.28 -11.29 -9.14
CA TYR A 137 -4.35 -11.65 -10.07
C TYR A 137 -5.52 -12.25 -9.29
N GLU A 138 -6.68 -12.31 -9.94
CA GLU A 138 -7.85 -13.00 -9.41
C GLU A 138 -7.86 -14.45 -9.93
N PRO A 139 -7.65 -15.46 -9.08
CA PRO A 139 -7.63 -16.85 -9.53
C PRO A 139 -9.03 -17.34 -9.89
N LEU A 140 -9.14 -18.04 -11.02
CA LEU A 140 -10.34 -18.80 -11.38
C LEU A 140 -10.29 -20.17 -10.71
N ILE A 141 -11.36 -20.51 -9.98
CA ILE A 141 -11.47 -21.76 -9.21
C ILE A 141 -12.69 -22.54 -9.70
N HIS A 142 -12.52 -23.83 -9.98
CA HIS A 142 -13.64 -24.74 -10.27
C HIS A 142 -14.34 -25.16 -8.98
N ALA A 143 -15.65 -25.00 -8.97
CA ALA A 143 -16.46 -25.26 -7.80
C ALA A 143 -17.87 -25.76 -8.17
N SER A 144 -18.49 -26.46 -7.23
CA SER A 144 -19.86 -26.96 -7.31
C SER A 144 -20.72 -26.37 -6.20
N ARG A 145 -22.02 -26.21 -6.46
CA ARG A 145 -23.02 -25.84 -5.44
C ARG A 145 -23.45 -27.01 -4.56
N THR A 146 -23.05 -28.24 -4.89
CA THR A 146 -23.30 -29.44 -4.10
C THR A 146 -21.99 -30.22 -3.94
N PRO A 147 -21.65 -30.69 -2.73
CA PRO A 147 -20.42 -31.45 -2.53
C PRO A 147 -20.45 -32.79 -3.26
N ASP A 148 -19.31 -33.19 -3.81
CA ASP A 148 -19.10 -34.50 -4.41
C ASP A 148 -17.67 -34.99 -4.11
N ALA A 149 -17.28 -36.15 -4.65
CA ALA A 149 -15.95 -36.73 -4.41
C ALA A 149 -14.79 -35.83 -4.91
N THR A 150 -15.04 -35.00 -5.92
CA THR A 150 -14.09 -34.06 -6.52
C THR A 150 -14.18 -32.66 -5.91
N HIS A 151 -15.39 -32.17 -5.62
CA HIS A 151 -15.67 -30.87 -5.02
C HIS A 151 -16.02 -31.05 -3.54
N ASN A 152 -15.00 -31.26 -2.71
CA ASN A 152 -15.17 -31.58 -1.29
C ASN A 152 -14.58 -30.51 -0.34
N ILE A 153 -13.99 -29.43 -0.86
CA ILE A 153 -13.40 -28.36 -0.05
C ILE A 153 -14.33 -27.14 0.01
N PRO A 154 -14.95 -26.84 1.16
CA PRO A 154 -15.92 -25.75 1.26
C PRO A 154 -15.27 -24.36 1.19
N LEU A 155 -15.91 -23.43 0.47
CA LEU A 155 -15.72 -21.99 0.60
C LEU A 155 -16.82 -21.43 1.50
N TYR A 156 -16.44 -20.89 2.66
CA TYR A 156 -17.41 -20.36 3.61
C TYR A 156 -17.80 -18.91 3.31
N ARG A 157 -19.04 -18.59 3.62
CA ARG A 157 -19.48 -17.21 3.80
C ARG A 157 -18.82 -16.66 5.06
N ARG A 158 -18.65 -15.33 5.14
CA ARG A 158 -18.28 -14.67 6.39
C ARG A 158 -19.29 -15.06 7.50
N PRO A 159 -18.85 -15.66 8.62
CA PRO A 159 -19.77 -16.04 9.69
C PRO A 159 -20.37 -14.79 10.38
N PRO A 160 -21.68 -14.79 10.73
CA PRO A 160 -22.33 -13.64 11.38
C PRO A 160 -21.78 -13.34 12.78
N GLU A 161 -21.26 -14.35 13.48
CA GLU A 161 -20.65 -14.22 14.81
C GLU A 161 -19.25 -13.57 14.78
N LEU A 162 -18.60 -13.49 13.60
CA LEU A 162 -17.30 -12.84 13.43
C LEU A 162 -17.43 -11.32 13.54
N VAL A 163 -17.07 -10.81 14.72
CA VAL A 163 -17.02 -9.38 15.00
C VAL A 163 -15.61 -8.83 14.80
N THR A 164 -15.52 -7.59 14.31
CA THR A 164 -14.27 -6.82 14.25
C THR A 164 -14.41 -5.61 15.17
N VAL A 165 -13.47 -5.47 16.10
CA VAL A 165 -13.47 -4.39 17.08
C VAL A 165 -12.38 -3.38 16.74
N ASP A 166 -12.78 -2.12 16.61
CA ASP A 166 -11.83 -1.00 16.57
C ASP A 166 -11.47 -0.60 18.01
N LEU A 167 -10.23 -0.85 18.41
CA LEU A 167 -9.80 -0.60 19.78
C LEU A 167 -9.68 0.91 20.08
N GLY A 168 -9.58 1.75 19.05
CA GLY A 168 -9.56 3.21 19.17
C GLY A 168 -10.82 3.79 19.77
N HIS A 169 -11.97 3.12 19.62
CA HIS A 169 -13.23 3.53 20.24
C HIS A 169 -13.24 3.35 21.76
N PHE A 170 -12.39 2.47 22.30
CA PHE A 170 -12.29 2.21 23.73
C PHE A 170 -11.16 3.00 24.38
N ARG A 171 -10.05 3.15 23.65
CA ARG A 171 -8.81 3.75 24.16
C ARG A 171 -8.06 4.48 23.06
N LYS A 172 -7.74 5.77 23.31
CA LYS A 172 -7.01 6.61 22.35
C LYS A 172 -5.63 6.07 21.99
N ASP A 173 -4.93 5.46 22.95
CA ASP A 173 -3.61 4.86 22.72
C ASP A 173 -3.66 3.58 21.88
N LEU A 174 -4.85 3.02 21.65
CA LEU A 174 -5.07 1.88 20.76
C LEU A 174 -5.69 2.29 19.40
N ALA A 175 -5.75 3.58 19.09
CA ALA A 175 -6.25 4.06 17.81
C ALA A 175 -5.50 3.41 16.63
N GLY A 176 -6.26 2.96 15.62
CA GLY A 176 -5.72 2.24 14.46
C GLY A 176 -5.45 0.76 14.70
N ARG A 177 -5.64 0.24 15.92
CA ARG A 177 -5.54 -1.20 16.22
C ARG A 177 -6.90 -1.86 16.12
N ARG A 178 -6.95 -3.02 15.49
CA ARG A 178 -8.17 -3.82 15.34
C ARG A 178 -7.94 -5.25 15.78
N ILE A 179 -8.97 -5.87 16.36
CA ILE A 179 -9.01 -7.30 16.66
C ILE A 179 -10.26 -7.91 16.05
N ALA A 180 -10.22 -9.21 15.80
CA ALA A 180 -11.36 -9.98 15.33
C ALA A 180 -11.63 -11.14 16.30
N GLY A 181 -12.91 -11.44 16.50
CA GLY A 181 -13.34 -12.39 17.51
C GLY A 181 -14.80 -12.79 17.37
N GLU A 182 -15.29 -13.49 18.38
CA GLU A 182 -16.70 -13.78 18.59
C GLU A 182 -17.08 -13.46 20.04
N VAL A 183 -18.38 -13.18 20.27
CA VAL A 183 -18.90 -12.92 21.61
C VAL A 183 -19.59 -14.19 22.12
N VAL A 184 -19.00 -14.81 23.14
CA VAL A 184 -19.51 -16.03 23.78
C VAL A 184 -19.72 -15.74 25.26
N ASP A 185 -20.93 -15.97 25.76
CA ASP A 185 -21.33 -15.69 27.16
C ASP A 185 -20.98 -14.26 27.60
N GLY A 186 -21.22 -13.29 26.71
CA GLY A 186 -20.95 -11.87 26.96
C GLY A 186 -19.45 -11.50 26.96
N ARG A 187 -18.56 -12.41 26.56
CA ARG A 187 -17.11 -12.17 26.49
C ARG A 187 -16.60 -12.26 25.07
N LEU A 188 -15.83 -11.27 24.64
CA LEU A 188 -15.11 -11.31 23.37
C LEU A 188 -13.93 -12.28 23.49
N ARG A 189 -13.87 -13.26 22.57
CA ARG A 189 -12.77 -14.21 22.44
C ARG A 189 -12.18 -14.15 21.02
N PRO A 190 -10.90 -14.54 20.83
CA PRO A 190 -10.34 -14.70 19.49
C PRO A 190 -11.21 -15.65 18.66
N PHE A 191 -11.32 -15.34 17.37
CA PHE A 191 -12.05 -16.20 16.45
C PHE A 191 -11.25 -17.47 16.12
N ALA A 192 -11.94 -18.52 15.66
CA ALA A 192 -11.32 -19.76 15.25
C ALA A 192 -10.15 -19.54 14.27
N SER A 193 -9.01 -20.17 14.56
CA SER A 193 -7.84 -20.19 13.68
C SER A 193 -8.11 -21.05 12.44
N ARG A 194 -7.25 -20.94 11.42
CA ARG A 194 -7.40 -21.75 10.20
C ARG A 194 -7.45 -23.26 10.47
N ALA A 195 -6.78 -23.75 11.51
CA ALA A 195 -6.76 -25.17 11.86
C ALA A 195 -8.03 -25.61 12.62
N GLU A 196 -8.65 -24.72 13.37
CA GLU A 196 -9.92 -24.94 14.07
C GLU A 196 -11.12 -24.78 13.13
N ILE A 197 -10.86 -24.39 11.86
CA ILE A 197 -11.91 -24.20 10.87
C ILE A 197 -12.46 -25.55 10.36
N GLU A 198 -13.51 -26.07 11.02
CA GLU A 198 -14.30 -27.25 10.62
C GLU A 198 -15.56 -26.97 9.76
N PRO A 199 -15.88 -27.81 8.76
CA PRO A 199 -17.04 -27.61 7.87
C PRO A 199 -18.43 -27.61 8.50
N ALA A 200 -18.59 -28.23 9.66
CA ALA A 200 -19.91 -28.41 10.27
C ALA A 200 -20.51 -27.12 10.86
N HIS A 201 -19.68 -26.09 11.06
CA HIS A 201 -20.08 -24.88 11.80
C HIS A 201 -20.35 -23.65 10.93
N TRP A 202 -19.95 -23.64 9.65
CA TRP A 202 -20.12 -22.45 8.80
C TRP A 202 -20.87 -22.71 7.52
N GLN A 203 -21.56 -21.66 7.07
CA GLN A 203 -22.32 -21.68 5.84
C GLN A 203 -21.38 -21.76 4.63
N THR A 204 -21.36 -22.91 3.98
CA THR A 204 -20.66 -23.10 2.70
C THR A 204 -21.43 -22.44 1.56
N VAL A 205 -20.72 -21.67 0.73
CA VAL A 205 -21.24 -21.03 -0.49
C VAL A 205 -21.12 -21.97 -1.68
N VAL A 206 -19.96 -22.60 -1.83
CA VAL A 206 -19.62 -23.58 -2.87
C VAL A 206 -18.52 -24.52 -2.38
N TRP A 207 -18.33 -25.66 -3.03
CA TRP A 207 -17.22 -26.59 -2.77
C TRP A 207 -16.26 -26.59 -3.95
N ASN A 208 -14.97 -26.43 -3.70
CA ASN A 208 -13.93 -26.49 -4.72
C ASN A 208 -13.15 -27.81 -4.68
N CYS A 209 -12.31 -28.02 -5.69
CA CYS A 209 -11.44 -29.19 -5.84
C CYS A 209 -9.98 -28.97 -5.39
N CYS A 210 -9.61 -27.74 -5.01
CA CYS A 210 -8.27 -27.39 -4.57
C CYS A 210 -8.15 -27.56 -3.06
N GLY A 211 -7.45 -28.62 -2.64
CA GLY A 211 -7.22 -28.97 -1.24
C GLY A 211 -6.66 -27.84 -0.34
N PRO A 212 -6.52 -28.10 0.98
CA PRO A 212 -6.19 -27.09 1.99
C PRO A 212 -4.79 -26.45 1.83
N MET A 213 -3.97 -26.90 0.87
CA MET A 213 -2.71 -26.27 0.51
C MET A 213 -2.91 -25.26 -0.62
N ILE A 214 -3.20 -24.02 -0.26
CA ILE A 214 -2.67 -22.85 -0.99
C ILE A 214 -1.15 -22.78 -0.67
N ARG A 215 -0.43 -23.87 -0.94
CA ARG A 215 1.01 -23.80 -1.15
C ARG A 215 1.16 -23.36 -2.60
N TRP A 216 2.19 -22.60 -2.92
CA TRP A 216 2.56 -22.08 -4.25
C TRP A 216 2.48 -23.07 -5.45
N MET A 217 2.08 -24.33 -5.25
CA MET A 217 1.91 -25.40 -6.24
C MET A 217 0.55 -25.47 -6.95
N CYS A 218 -0.39 -24.56 -6.71
CA CYS A 218 -1.48 -24.38 -7.70
C CYS A 218 -0.97 -23.74 -9.01
N PHE A 219 0.23 -23.14 -9.01
CA PHE A 219 0.81 -22.48 -10.20
C PHE A 219 1.36 -23.43 -11.27
N SER A 220 1.52 -24.73 -10.97
CA SER A 220 1.99 -25.72 -11.95
C SER A 220 0.98 -26.81 -12.27
N CYS A 221 -0.18 -26.79 -11.61
CA CYS A 221 -1.21 -27.79 -11.88
C CYS A 221 -2.07 -27.34 -13.06
N LYS A 222 -1.96 -28.05 -14.19
CA LYS A 222 -3.18 -28.44 -14.90
C LYS A 222 -4.19 -28.81 -13.82
N PHE A 223 -5.26 -28.03 -13.66
CA PHE A 223 -6.33 -28.17 -12.66
C PHE A 223 -6.45 -29.61 -12.18
N ARG A 224 -5.80 -29.98 -11.08
CA ARG A 224 -5.76 -31.35 -10.59
C ARG A 224 -6.03 -31.36 -9.10
N ASP A 225 -6.81 -32.33 -8.65
CA ASP A 225 -7.10 -32.55 -7.23
C ASP A 225 -5.83 -32.96 -6.44
N LEU A 226 -5.97 -33.16 -5.13
CA LEU A 226 -4.86 -33.63 -4.27
C LEU A 226 -4.28 -35.00 -4.69
N ALA A 227 -5.01 -35.78 -5.48
CA ALA A 227 -4.61 -37.08 -6.00
C ALA A 227 -4.10 -37.01 -7.47
N GLY A 228 -4.04 -35.82 -8.07
CA GLY A 228 -3.54 -35.62 -9.43
C GLY A 228 -4.58 -35.84 -10.54
N HIS A 229 -5.87 -35.96 -10.25
CA HIS A 229 -6.95 -36.09 -11.26
C HIS A 229 -7.39 -34.74 -11.79
N ALA A 230 -7.66 -34.64 -13.10
CA ALA A 230 -8.14 -33.40 -13.70
C ALA A 230 -9.43 -32.93 -13.01
N CYS A 231 -9.46 -31.68 -12.54
CA CYS A 231 -10.64 -31.02 -12.00
C CYS A 231 -11.42 -30.42 -13.17
N PRO A 232 -12.55 -31.03 -13.57
CA PRO A 232 -13.31 -30.59 -14.73
C PRO A 232 -14.01 -29.26 -14.44
N MET A 233 -14.07 -28.38 -15.45
CA MET A 233 -14.99 -27.23 -15.40
C MET A 233 -16.42 -27.75 -15.34
N VAL A 234 -17.14 -27.46 -14.27
CA VAL A 234 -18.60 -27.61 -14.26
C VAL A 234 -19.17 -26.49 -15.13
N ARG A 235 -20.01 -26.85 -16.11
CA ARG A 235 -20.79 -25.90 -16.93
C ARG A 235 -21.86 -25.21 -16.09
#